data_AF-A0A966IYC6-F1
#
_entry.id   AF-A0A966IYC6-F1
#
_cell.length_a   1.000
_cell.length_b   1.000
_cell.length_c   1.000
_cell.angle_alpha   90.00
_cell.angle_beta   90.00
_cell.angle_gamma   90.00
#
_symmetry.space_group_name_H-M   'P 1'
#
loop_
_entity.id
_entity.type
_entity.pdbx_description
1 polymer ?
#
loop_
_entity_poly.entity_id
_entity_poly.type
_entity_poly.pdbx_seq_one_letter_code
_entity_poly.pdbx_strand_id
1 'polypeptide(L)' 'MSQALTQDELKTRVGQAALAYVPAGEVVGVGTGSTVNKFIDALAT' A
#
# COMPACT_ATOMS: atom_id res chain seq x y z
N MET A 1 17.18 17.67 -13.99
CA MET A 1 15.79 17.70 -13.48
C MET A 1 15.57 16.41 -12.72
N SER A 2 15.22 16.46 -11.43
CA SER A 2 14.75 15.26 -10.72
C SER A 2 13.41 14.85 -11.32
N GLN A 3 13.29 13.62 -11.80
CA GLN A 3 12.00 13.05 -12.19
C GLN A 3 11.16 12.88 -10.93
N ALA A 4 10.05 13.61 -10.84
CA ALA A 4 9.09 13.43 -9.76
C ALA A 4 8.39 12.07 -9.93
N LEU A 5 8.19 11.36 -8.82
CA LEU A 5 7.46 10.09 -8.83
C LEU A 5 6.03 10.31 -9.32
N THR A 6 5.57 9.37 -10.13
CA THR A 6 4.17 9.32 -10.53
C THR A 6 3.28 9.03 -9.33
N GLN A 7 2.01 9.41 -9.43
CA GLN A 7 1.05 9.13 -8.38
C GLN A 7 0.88 7.62 -8.13
N ASP A 8 0.97 6.78 -9.16
CA ASP A 8 0.84 5.32 -9.00
C ASP A 8 2.06 4.71 -8.29
N GLU A 9 3.26 5.21 -8.55
CA GLU A 9 4.46 4.83 -7.81
C GLU A 9 4.36 5.27 -6.34
N LEU A 10 3.83 6.47 -6.07
CA LEU A 10 3.58 6.92 -4.70
C LEU A 10 2.56 6.02 -3.99
N LYS A 11 1.46 5.65 -4.67
CA LYS A 11 0.45 4.71 -4.15
C LYS A 11 1.07 3.35 -3.81
N THR A 12 1.93 2.84 -4.69
CA THR A 12 2.63 1.56 -4.48
C THR A 12 3.54 1.63 -3.26
N ARG A 13 4.33 2.70 -3.12
CA ARG A 13 5.22 2.88 -1.96
C ARG A 13 4.46 2.97 -0.64
N VAL A 14 3.35 3.71 -0.59
CA VAL A 14 2.56 3.80 0.65
C VAL A 14 1.80 2.51 0.95
N GLY A 15 1.35 1.76 -0.07
CA GLY A 15 0.77 0.44 0.11
C GLY A 15 1.75 -0.54 0.75
N GLN A 16 3.01 -0.55 0.31
CA GLN A 16 4.08 -1.34 0.92
C GLN A 16 4.41 -0.87 2.35
N ALA A 17 4.53 0.45 2.55
CA ALA A 17 4.88 1.01 3.86
C ALA A 17 3.81 0.72 4.93
N ALA A 18 2.54 0.57 4.54
CA ALA A 18 1.45 0.25 5.45
C ALA A 18 1.58 -1.14 6.10
N LEU A 19 2.29 -2.08 5.48
CA LEU A 19 2.51 -3.43 6.04
C LEU A 19 3.23 -3.40 7.40
N ALA A 20 4.07 -2.40 7.63
CA ALA A 20 4.78 -2.23 8.91
C ALA A 20 3.83 -2.00 10.11
N TYR A 21 2.56 -1.68 9.84
CA TYR A 21 1.54 -1.40 10.85
C TYR A 21 0.49 -2.51 10.93
N VAL A 22 0.61 -3.59 10.15
CA VAL A 22 -0.34 -4.70 10.16
C VAL A 22 0.07 -5.74 11.20
N PRO A 23 -0.73 -5.96 12.26
CA PRO A 23 -0.45 -7.00 13.23
C PRO A 23 -0.65 -8.39 12.61
N ALA A 24 0.22 -9.33 13.00
CA ALA A 24 0.17 -10.70 12.49
C ALA A 24 -0.98 -11.51 13.13
N GLY A 25 -1.70 -12.28 12.31
CA GLY A 25 -2.76 -13.18 12.78
C GLY A 25 -4.08 -12.51 13.14
N GLU A 26 -4.23 -11.21 12.87
CA GLU A 26 -5.46 -10.46 13.12
C GLU A 26 -6.29 -10.23 11.85
N VAL A 27 -7.59 -9.96 12.04
CA VAL A 27 -8.47 -9.54 10.94
C VAL A 27 -8.29 -8.04 10.71
N VAL A 28 -7.87 -7.67 9.51
CA VAL A 28 -7.59 -6.27 9.13
C VAL A 28 -8.76 -5.68 8.36
N GLY A 29 -9.27 -4.54 8.81
CA GLY A 29 -10.23 -3.74 8.04
C GLY A 29 -9.55 -3.05 6.86
N VAL A 30 -10.11 -3.20 5.65
CA VAL A 30 -9.57 -2.58 4.44
C VAL A 30 -10.48 -1.45 3.95
N GLY A 31 -9.86 -0.34 3.53
CA GLY A 31 -10.56 0.76 2.86
C GLY A 31 -10.89 0.45 1.39
N THR A 32 -11.20 1.48 0.61
CA THR A 32 -11.45 1.36 -0.84
C THR A 32 -10.64 2.38 -1.65
N GLY A 33 -10.34 2.03 -2.91
CA GLY A 33 -9.68 2.92 -3.87
C GLY A 33 -8.30 2.44 -4.32
N SER A 34 -7.76 3.08 -5.37
CA SER A 34 -6.55 2.63 -6.06
C SER A 34 -5.30 2.51 -5.18
N THR A 35 -5.18 3.30 -4.11
CA THR A 35 -4.09 3.15 -3.13
C THR A 35 -4.26 1.90 -2.29
N VAL A 36 -5.49 1.59 -1.88
CA VAL A 36 -5.79 0.40 -1.08
C VAL A 36 -5.58 -0.87 -1.88
N ASN A 37 -5.84 -0.86 -3.20
CA ASN A 37 -5.51 -1.99 -4.07
C ASN A 37 -4.01 -2.33 -3.99
N LYS A 38 -3.13 -1.33 -4.03
CA LYS A 38 -1.68 -1.54 -3.88
C LYS A 38 -1.30 -2.10 -2.51
N PHE A 39 -2.01 -1.71 -1.45
CA PHE A 39 -1.83 -2.30 -0.12
C PHE A 39 -2.26 -3.78 -0.08
N ILE A 40 -3.41 -4.12 -0.68
CA ILE A 40 -3.89 -5.51 -0.78
C ILE A 40 -2.90 -6.35 -1.56
N ASP A 41 -2.40 -5.85 -2.70
CA ASP A 41 -1.38 -6.52 -3.51
C ASP A 41 -0.11 -6.78 -2.68
N ALA A 42 0.31 -5.82 -1.87
CA ALA A 42 1.49 -5.95 -1.01
C ALA A 42 1.27 -6.89 0.19
N LEU A 43 0.04 -7.02 0.69
CA LEU A 43 -0.32 -7.91 1.79
C LEU A 43 -0.44 -9.37 1.34
N ALA A 44 -0.74 -9.60 0.05
CA ALA A 44 -0.96 -10.92 -0.52
C ALA A 44 0.34 -11.66 -0.95
N THR A 45 1.52 -11.11 -0.63
CA THR A 45 2.84 -11.71 -0.91
C THR A 45 3.47 -12.31 0.34
#